data_AF-A0A7C0X933-F1
#
_entry.id   AF-A0A7C0X933-F1
#
_cell.length_a   1.000
_cell.length_b   1.000
_cell.length_c   1.000
_cell.angle_alpha   90.00
_cell.angle_beta   90.00
_cell.angle_gamma   90.00
#
_symmetry.space_group_name_H-M   'P 1'
#
loop_
_entity.id
_entity.type
_entity.pdbx_description
1 polymer ?
#
loop_
_entity_poly.entity_id
_entity_poly.type
_entity_poly.pdbx_seq_one_letter_code
_entity_poly.pdbx_strand_id
1 'polypeptide(L)'
;MRLLRVKEIVEEKYHELSVYAREAAEGFADGVNYYMLTHPEETPVWAESVTPQQVVAWGKMVSLSRPLNRLFEDLRRGNITVSLPISIPREFFSNEWVVSGDRTADGYVMLQCDPHLPWFGMNSWYEIHLVSKDYNVIDATIWGVPGVILGHNDRIAWALTANNP
;
A
#
# COMPACT_ATOMS: atom_id res chain seq x y z
N MET A 1 -6.03 -16.09 -3.22
CA MET A 1 -5.43 -16.03 -1.87
C MET A 1 -5.10 -17.41 -1.30
N ARG A 2 -6.01 -18.39 -1.29
CA ARG A 2 -5.77 -19.73 -0.70
C ARG A 2 -4.50 -20.44 -1.21
N LEU A 3 -4.23 -20.39 -2.52
CA LEU A 3 -3.02 -20.97 -3.12
C LEU A 3 -1.72 -20.36 -2.54
N LEU A 4 -1.73 -19.06 -2.25
CA LEU A 4 -0.58 -18.33 -1.72
C LEU A 4 -0.50 -18.40 -0.19
N ARG A 5 -1.45 -19.10 0.45
CA ARG A 5 -1.57 -19.26 1.91
C ARG A 5 -1.48 -17.95 2.70
N VAL A 6 -1.91 -16.83 2.11
CA VAL A 6 -1.70 -15.50 2.70
C VAL A 6 -2.34 -15.39 4.08
N LYS A 7 -3.58 -15.87 4.21
CA LYS A 7 -4.32 -15.83 5.48
C LYS A 7 -3.61 -16.68 6.53
N GLU A 8 -3.33 -17.93 6.20
CA GLU A 8 -2.72 -18.92 7.07
C GLU A 8 -1.34 -18.45 7.55
N ILE A 9 -0.52 -17.91 6.63
CA ILE A 9 0.81 -17.38 6.96
C ILE A 9 0.71 -16.20 7.94
N VAL A 10 -0.25 -15.29 7.73
CA VAL A 10 -0.41 -14.15 8.63
C VAL A 10 -0.92 -14.61 9.99
N GLU A 11 -1.90 -15.51 10.05
CA GLU A 11 -2.38 -16.08 11.32
C GLU A 11 -1.25 -16.77 12.09
N GLU A 12 -0.43 -17.57 11.42
CA GLU A 12 0.71 -18.28 12.02
C GLU A 12 1.78 -17.29 12.51
N LYS A 13 2.09 -16.24 11.73
CA LYS A 13 3.27 -15.38 11.95
C LYS A 13 2.97 -13.98 12.50
N TYR A 14 1.71 -13.62 12.75
CA TYR A 14 1.36 -12.27 13.25
C TYR A 14 2.13 -11.89 14.52
N HIS A 15 2.40 -12.88 15.38
CA HIS A 15 3.18 -12.71 16.60
C HIS A 15 4.68 -12.42 16.38
N GLU A 16 5.22 -12.71 15.19
CA GLU A 16 6.61 -12.38 14.80
C GLU A 16 6.78 -10.90 14.41
N LEU A 17 5.69 -10.18 14.14
CA LEU A 17 5.73 -8.76 13.81
C LEU A 17 6.21 -7.92 14.99
N SER A 18 6.83 -6.78 14.68
CA SER A 18 7.16 -5.79 15.71
C SER A 18 5.90 -5.28 16.40
N VAL A 19 6.05 -4.82 17.65
CA VAL A 19 4.95 -4.21 18.42
C VAL A 19 4.31 -3.07 17.62
N TYR A 20 5.13 -2.18 17.06
CA TYR A 20 4.66 -1.08 16.22
C TYR A 20 3.83 -1.51 15.02
N ALA A 21 4.23 -2.59 14.33
CA ALA A 21 3.49 -3.09 13.18
C ALA A 21 2.12 -3.68 13.59
N ARG A 22 2.06 -4.36 14.74
CA ARG A 22 0.79 -4.86 15.30
C ARG A 22 -0.11 -3.74 15.76
N GLU A 23 0.41 -2.77 16.52
CA GLU A 23 -0.36 -1.61 16.99
C GLU A 23 -0.91 -0.78 15.83
N ALA A 24 -0.14 -0.58 14.75
CA ALA A 24 -0.62 0.09 13.55
C ALA A 24 -1.75 -0.69 12.86
N ALA A 25 -1.63 -2.02 12.75
CA ALA A 25 -2.68 -2.86 12.17
C ALA A 25 -3.94 -2.90 13.03
N GLU A 26 -3.79 -2.94 14.36
CA GLU A 26 -4.87 -2.92 15.34
C GLU A 26 -5.62 -1.59 15.32
N GLY A 27 -4.91 -0.47 15.47
CA GLY A 27 -5.53 0.86 15.43
C GLY A 27 -6.23 1.16 14.11
N PHE A 28 -5.68 0.71 12.98
CA PHE A 28 -6.33 0.85 11.68
C PHE A 28 -7.63 0.04 11.58
N ALA A 29 -7.59 -1.24 11.99
CA ALA A 29 -8.77 -2.10 11.98
C ALA A 29 -9.87 -1.53 12.91
N ASP A 30 -9.49 -1.06 14.10
CA ASP A 30 -10.41 -0.43 15.05
C ASP A 30 -11.04 0.84 14.46
N GLY A 31 -10.27 1.70 13.80
CA GLY A 31 -10.78 2.90 13.15
C GLY A 31 -11.79 2.60 12.04
N VAL A 32 -11.50 1.62 11.19
CA VAL A 32 -12.43 1.18 10.13
C VAL A 32 -13.71 0.59 10.74
N ASN A 33 -13.58 -0.27 11.74
CA ASN A 33 -14.72 -0.87 12.44
C ASN A 33 -15.57 0.18 13.14
N TYR A 34 -14.94 1.18 13.76
CA TYR A 34 -15.62 2.28 14.40
C TYR A 34 -16.40 3.12 13.39
N TYR A 35 -15.83 3.41 12.22
CA TYR A 35 -16.55 4.10 11.14
C TYR A 35 -17.77 3.31 10.71
N MET A 36 -17.60 2.00 10.43
CA MET A 36 -18.71 1.14 10.00
C MET A 36 -19.83 1.05 11.04
N LEU A 37 -19.48 1.02 12.33
CA LEU A 37 -20.43 1.00 13.43
C LEU A 37 -21.20 2.33 13.57
N THR A 38 -20.53 3.45 13.32
CA THR A 38 -21.09 4.81 13.55
C THR A 38 -21.78 5.40 12.31
N HIS A 39 -21.53 4.86 11.12
CA HIS A 39 -22.11 5.27 9.84
C HIS A 39 -22.72 4.08 9.09
N PRO A 40 -23.71 3.38 9.69
CA PRO A 40 -24.29 2.18 9.08
C PRO A 40 -24.98 2.44 7.72
N GLU A 41 -25.43 3.66 7.47
CA GLU A 41 -26.04 4.10 6.21
C GLU A 41 -25.03 4.25 5.06
N GLU A 42 -23.76 4.51 5.39
CA GLU A 42 -22.65 4.57 4.43
C GLU A 42 -21.91 3.23 4.31
N THR A 43 -22.22 2.29 5.20
CA THR A 43 -21.57 0.98 5.26
C THR A 43 -22.28 0.00 4.33
N PRO A 44 -21.56 -0.63 3.39
CA PRO A 44 -22.17 -1.65 2.54
C PRO A 44 -22.71 -2.81 3.37
N VAL A 45 -23.91 -3.32 3.05
CA VAL A 45 -24.58 -4.40 3.81
C VAL A 45 -23.80 -5.72 3.88
N TRP A 46 -22.81 -5.90 3.00
CA TRP A 46 -21.93 -7.06 2.96
C TRP A 46 -20.64 -6.87 3.77
N ALA A 47 -20.37 -5.67 4.27
CA ALA A 47 -19.14 -5.37 4.98
C ALA A 47 -19.14 -6.06 6.35
N GLU A 48 -18.07 -6.81 6.62
CA GLU A 48 -17.81 -7.45 7.89
C GLU A 48 -16.73 -6.68 8.65
N SER A 49 -16.64 -6.90 9.97
CA SER A 49 -15.57 -6.31 10.78
C SER A 49 -14.18 -6.71 10.26
N VAL A 50 -13.32 -5.72 10.16
CA VAL A 50 -11.92 -5.87 9.73
C VAL A 50 -11.08 -6.33 10.92
N THR A 51 -10.24 -7.33 10.72
CA THR A 51 -9.26 -7.78 11.72
C THR A 51 -7.86 -7.21 11.44
N PRO A 52 -6.99 -7.05 12.45
CA PRO A 52 -5.62 -6.61 12.26
C PRO A 52 -4.82 -7.54 11.31
N GLN A 53 -5.10 -8.84 11.36
CA GLN A 53 -4.50 -9.83 10.46
C GLN A 53 -4.93 -9.60 9.01
N GLN A 54 -6.17 -9.15 8.75
CA GLN A 54 -6.60 -8.81 7.39
C GLN A 54 -5.84 -7.59 6.85
N VAL A 55 -5.53 -6.60 7.70
CA VAL A 55 -4.68 -5.45 7.34
C VAL A 55 -3.28 -5.92 6.92
N VAL A 56 -2.66 -6.81 7.68
CA VAL A 56 -1.34 -7.38 7.33
C VAL A 56 -1.41 -8.27 6.08
N ALA A 57 -2.46 -9.08 5.95
CA ALA A 57 -2.70 -9.92 4.78
C ALA A 57 -2.84 -9.08 3.51
N TRP A 58 -3.49 -7.92 3.60
CA TRP A 58 -3.57 -6.95 2.51
C TRP A 58 -2.19 -6.41 2.13
N GLY A 59 -1.39 -5.96 3.09
CA GLY A 59 0.00 -5.54 2.85
C GLY A 59 0.83 -6.62 2.14
N LYS A 60 0.69 -7.88 2.56
CA LYS A 60 1.34 -9.03 1.89
C LYS A 60 0.85 -9.22 0.45
N MET A 61 -0.45 -9.06 0.19
CA MET A 61 -1.01 -9.12 -1.17
C MET A 61 -0.45 -8.01 -2.06
N VAL A 62 -0.34 -6.79 -1.54
CA VAL A 62 0.27 -5.65 -2.24
C VAL A 62 1.72 -5.97 -2.59
N SER A 63 2.52 -6.50 -1.65
CA SER A 63 3.91 -6.90 -1.91
C SER A 63 4.04 -8.04 -2.94
N LEU A 64 3.04 -8.93 -3.02
CA LEU A 64 3.02 -10.03 -3.98
C LEU A 64 2.57 -9.61 -5.39
N SER A 65 2.01 -8.40 -5.55
CA SER A 65 1.48 -7.93 -6.84
C SER A 65 2.51 -8.03 -7.97
N ARG A 66 3.74 -7.52 -7.78
CA ARG A 66 4.78 -7.58 -8.82
C ARG A 66 5.27 -8.99 -9.16
N PRO A 67 5.67 -9.84 -8.20
CA PRO A 67 6.03 -11.23 -8.49
C PRO A 67 4.92 -12.00 -9.21
N LEU A 68 3.66 -11.76 -8.85
CA LEU A 68 2.52 -12.37 -9.53
C LEU A 68 2.37 -11.87 -10.96
N ASN A 69 2.54 -10.56 -11.20
CA ASN A 69 2.51 -10.01 -12.56
C ASN A 69 3.58 -10.64 -13.46
N ARG A 70 4.82 -10.77 -12.96
CA ARG A 70 5.91 -11.45 -13.68
C ARG A 70 5.59 -12.91 -13.97
N LEU A 71 5.09 -13.64 -12.97
CA LEU A 71 4.66 -15.03 -13.17
C LEU A 71 3.61 -15.13 -14.28
N PHE A 72 2.61 -14.25 -14.30
CA PHE A 72 1.58 -14.26 -15.35
C PHE A 72 2.14 -13.88 -16.74
N GLU A 73 3.12 -12.99 -16.81
CA GLU A 73 3.83 -12.70 -18.06
C GLU A 73 4.60 -13.92 -18.58
N ASP A 74 5.33 -14.62 -17.71
CA ASP A 74 6.08 -15.81 -18.10
C ASP A 74 5.17 -16.97 -18.52
N LEU A 75 4.04 -17.18 -17.82
CA LEU A 75 3.02 -18.13 -18.24
C LEU A 75 2.48 -17.81 -19.64
N ARG A 76 2.19 -16.54 -19.93
CA ARG A 76 1.75 -16.11 -21.27
C ARG A 76 2.83 -16.33 -22.32
N ARG A 77 4.10 -16.05 -22.02
CA ARG A 77 5.23 -16.35 -22.93
C ARG A 77 5.33 -17.85 -23.22
N GLY A 78 4.94 -18.69 -22.26
CA GLY A 78 4.81 -20.14 -22.43
C GLY A 78 3.51 -20.61 -23.07
N ASN A 79 2.68 -19.73 -23.63
CA ASN A 79 1.34 -20.02 -24.17
C ASN A 79 0.36 -20.64 -23.15
N ILE A 80 0.57 -20.41 -21.85
CA ILE A 80 -0.35 -20.80 -20.79
C ILE A 80 -1.25 -19.62 -20.47
N THR A 81 -2.56 -19.78 -20.73
CA THR A 81 -3.55 -18.75 -20.40
C THR A 81 -4.16 -19.02 -19.03
N VAL A 82 -3.98 -18.08 -18.11
CA VAL A 82 -4.67 -18.08 -16.81
C VAL A 82 -5.82 -17.07 -16.87
N SER A 83 -7.05 -17.55 -16.68
CA SER A 83 -8.21 -16.68 -16.49
C SER A 83 -8.27 -16.25 -15.03
N LEU A 84 -8.15 -14.94 -14.79
CA LEU A 84 -8.38 -14.35 -13.48
C LEU A 84 -9.65 -13.50 -13.52
N PRO A 85 -10.46 -13.49 -12.45
CA PRO A 85 -11.64 -12.63 -12.34
C PRO A 85 -11.28 -11.14 -12.15
N ILE A 86 -10.02 -10.76 -12.28
CA ILE A 86 -9.48 -9.41 -12.07
C ILE A 86 -8.47 -9.09 -13.16
N SER A 87 -8.59 -7.90 -13.77
CA SER A 87 -7.59 -7.40 -14.70
C SER A 87 -6.37 -6.91 -13.94
N ILE A 88 -5.23 -7.51 -14.22
CA ILE A 88 -3.96 -7.06 -13.67
C ILE A 88 -3.37 -6.01 -14.62
N PRO A 89 -3.10 -4.77 -14.16
CA PRO A 89 -2.43 -3.75 -14.96
C PRO A 89 -1.09 -4.31 -15.46
N ARG A 90 -0.85 -4.20 -16.77
CA ARG A 90 0.35 -4.77 -17.41
C ARG A 90 1.62 -4.00 -17.06
N GLU A 91 1.53 -2.69 -16.90
CA GLU A 91 2.70 -1.85 -16.68
C GLU A 91 2.37 -0.80 -15.63
N PHE A 92 3.31 -0.62 -14.70
CA PHE A 92 3.32 0.49 -13.75
C PHE A 92 4.47 1.39 -14.17
N PHE A 93 4.17 2.65 -14.42
CA PHE A 93 5.14 3.68 -14.73
C PHE A 93 5.08 4.75 -13.63
N SER A 94 6.20 5.37 -13.33
CA SER A 94 6.28 6.48 -12.38
C SER A 94 7.53 7.28 -12.69
N ASN A 95 7.50 8.57 -12.40
CA ASN A 95 8.70 9.42 -12.40
C ASN A 95 9.08 9.79 -10.97
N GLU A 96 10.38 9.92 -10.74
CA GLU A 96 10.93 10.54 -9.54
C GLU A 96 12.25 11.23 -9.89
N TRP A 97 12.53 12.36 -9.24
CA TRP A 97 13.84 13.00 -9.28
C TRP A 97 14.13 13.73 -7.98
N VAL A 98 15.43 13.86 -7.68
CA VAL A 98 15.93 14.61 -6.54
C VAL A 98 16.96 15.62 -7.03
N VAL A 99 16.90 16.85 -6.52
CA VAL A 99 17.90 17.90 -6.75
C VAL A 99 18.59 18.23 -5.45
N SER A 100 19.91 18.16 -5.47
CA SER A 100 20.75 18.55 -4.36
C SER A 100 20.65 20.06 -4.11
N GLY A 101 20.77 20.48 -2.84
CA GLY A 101 20.61 21.89 -2.46
C GLY A 101 21.56 22.85 -3.20
N ASP A 102 22.78 22.40 -3.54
CA ASP A 102 23.76 23.17 -4.32
C ASP A 102 23.33 23.46 -5.78
N ARG A 103 22.25 22.83 -6.24
CA ARG A 103 21.65 23.01 -7.56
C ARG A 103 20.28 23.71 -7.51
N THR A 104 19.88 24.23 -6.35
CA THR A 104 18.62 24.96 -6.15
C THR A 104 18.88 26.42 -5.78
N ALA A 105 17.92 27.30 -6.04
CA ALA A 105 18.08 28.74 -5.81
C ALA A 105 18.09 29.12 -4.31
N ASP A 106 17.42 28.34 -3.48
CA ASP A 106 17.24 28.55 -2.04
C ASP A 106 18.10 27.62 -1.18
N GLY A 107 18.86 26.72 -1.80
CA GLY A 107 19.78 25.81 -1.11
C GLY A 107 19.12 24.56 -0.52
N TYR A 108 17.83 24.33 -0.74
CA TYR A 108 17.10 23.18 -0.21
C TYR A 108 17.08 22.00 -1.18
N VAL A 109 17.07 20.78 -0.64
CA VAL A 109 16.87 19.58 -1.46
C VAL A 109 15.42 19.55 -1.96
N MET A 110 15.23 19.34 -3.26
CA MET A 110 13.91 19.18 -3.87
C MET A 110 13.70 17.72 -4.28
N LEU A 111 12.62 17.11 -3.80
CA LEU A 111 12.16 15.80 -4.26
C LEU A 111 10.89 15.99 -5.07
N GLN A 112 10.79 15.24 -6.16
CA GLN A 112 9.58 15.13 -6.95
C GLN A 112 9.13 13.66 -7.00
N CYS A 113 7.84 13.44 -6.71
CA CYS A 113 7.16 12.15 -6.80
C CYS A 113 5.97 12.25 -7.77
N ASP A 114 5.98 11.49 -8.87
CA ASP A 114 4.90 11.45 -9.88
C ASP A 114 4.57 10.00 -10.25
N PRO A 115 3.82 9.30 -9.39
CA PRO A 115 3.48 7.91 -9.64
C PRO A 115 2.30 7.79 -10.62
N HIS A 116 2.41 6.95 -11.66
CA HIS A 116 1.32 6.75 -12.64
C HIS A 116 0.51 5.50 -12.30
N LEU A 117 -0.50 5.71 -11.46
CA LEU A 117 -1.28 4.63 -10.85
C LEU A 117 -2.72 4.62 -11.37
N PRO A 118 -3.42 3.48 -11.28
CA PRO A 118 -4.84 3.41 -11.62
C PRO A 118 -5.65 4.39 -10.77
N TRP A 119 -6.61 5.07 -11.41
CA TRP A 119 -7.52 5.98 -10.72
C TRP A 119 -8.52 5.21 -9.84
N PHE A 120 -8.86 3.99 -10.25
CA PHE A 120 -9.89 3.17 -9.62
C PHE A 120 -9.38 1.78 -9.25
N GLY A 121 -10.06 1.17 -8.28
CA GLY A 121 -9.90 -0.23 -7.92
C GLY A 121 -8.90 -0.45 -6.80
N MET A 122 -8.38 -1.67 -6.74
CA MET A 122 -7.60 -2.17 -5.60
C MET A 122 -6.24 -1.49 -5.41
N ASN A 123 -5.79 -0.66 -6.35
CA ASN A 123 -4.55 0.12 -6.24
C ASN A 123 -4.83 1.63 -6.30
N SER A 124 -6.03 2.08 -5.94
CA SER A 124 -6.31 3.51 -5.79
C SER A 124 -5.56 4.09 -4.59
N TRP A 125 -4.99 5.27 -4.79
CA TRP A 125 -4.24 6.01 -3.80
C TRP A 125 -5.07 7.15 -3.22
N TYR A 126 -4.75 7.53 -1.99
CA TYR A 126 -5.32 8.67 -1.31
C TYR A 126 -4.25 9.34 -0.45
N GLU A 127 -4.42 10.64 -0.23
CA GLU A 127 -3.53 11.45 0.60
C GLU A 127 -3.94 11.32 2.07
N ILE A 128 -2.94 11.22 2.95
CA ILE A 128 -3.10 11.21 4.40
C ILE A 128 -2.04 12.10 5.06
N HIS A 129 -2.40 12.69 6.19
CA HIS A 129 -1.47 13.36 7.09
C HIS A 129 -1.60 12.72 8.47
N LEU A 130 -0.58 11.99 8.90
CA LEU A 130 -0.53 11.34 10.21
C LEU A 130 0.31 12.18 11.17
N VAL A 131 -0.34 12.68 12.22
CA VAL A 131 0.29 13.46 13.29
C VAL A 131 0.06 12.79 14.63
N SER A 132 1.15 12.54 15.34
CA SER A 132 1.17 12.09 16.73
C SER A 132 2.32 12.77 17.48
N LYS A 133 2.56 12.33 18.71
CA LYS A 133 3.76 12.73 19.47
C LYS A 133 5.06 12.29 18.78
N ASP A 134 5.04 11.15 18.10
CA ASP A 134 6.24 10.47 17.61
C ASP A 134 6.43 10.59 16.09
N TYR A 135 5.39 11.00 15.34
CA TYR A 135 5.45 11.15 13.89
C TYR A 135 4.62 12.34 13.40
N ASN A 136 5.14 13.02 12.39
CA ASN A 136 4.48 14.04 11.60
C ASN A 136 4.83 13.75 10.13
N VAL A 137 3.95 13.02 9.43
CA VAL A 137 4.25 12.48 8.10
C VAL A 137 3.03 12.62 7.20
N ILE A 138 3.25 13.11 5.98
CA ILE A 138 2.19 13.42 5.02
C ILE A 138 2.50 12.82 3.65
N ASP A 139 1.42 12.65 2.87
CA ASP A 139 1.30 12.43 1.43
C ASP A 139 0.57 11.10 1.17
N ALA A 140 0.97 10.28 0.20
CA ALA A 140 0.08 9.27 -0.37
C ALA A 140 0.27 7.85 0.19
N THR A 141 -0.85 7.13 0.25
CA THR A 141 -0.89 5.68 0.50
C THR A 141 -2.00 5.00 -0.30
N ILE A 142 -2.05 3.67 -0.24
CA ILE A 142 -3.13 2.85 -0.83
C ILE A 142 -4.14 2.44 0.25
N TRP A 143 -5.40 2.27 -0.14
CA TRP A 143 -6.44 1.84 0.81
C TRP A 143 -6.02 0.57 1.56
N GLY A 144 -6.35 0.49 2.84
CA GLY A 144 -6.02 -0.66 3.69
C GLY A 144 -4.58 -0.73 4.20
N VAL A 145 -3.69 0.23 3.87
CA VAL A 145 -2.33 0.29 4.44
C VAL A 145 -2.26 1.34 5.56
N PRO A 146 -1.86 0.95 6.80
CA PRO A 146 -1.83 1.84 7.96
C PRO A 146 -0.54 2.66 8.03
N GLY A 147 -0.25 3.46 7.00
CA GLY A 147 0.95 4.29 6.94
C GLY A 147 1.16 4.98 5.60
N VAL A 148 2.12 5.91 5.57
CA VAL A 148 2.49 6.70 4.38
C VAL A 148 3.50 5.91 3.54
N ILE A 149 3.19 5.68 2.26
CA ILE A 149 4.05 4.91 1.34
C ILE A 149 4.94 5.82 0.51
N LEU A 150 4.40 6.94 0.03
CA LEU A 150 5.12 8.01 -0.65
C LEU A 150 4.96 9.25 0.21
N GLY A 151 6.02 10.00 0.47
CA GLY A 151 5.84 11.24 1.21
C GLY A 151 7.07 11.83 1.84
N HIS A 152 6.82 12.67 2.84
CA HIS A 152 7.86 13.38 3.55
C HIS A 152 7.45 13.70 5.00
N ASN A 153 8.45 14.09 5.77
CA ASN A 153 8.28 14.66 7.10
C ASN A 153 9.19 15.88 7.25
N ASP A 154 9.34 16.39 8.48
CA ASP A 154 10.15 17.56 8.80
C ASP A 154 11.65 17.38 8.51
N ARG A 155 12.12 16.17 8.18
CA ARG A 155 13.55 15.81 8.07
C ARG A 155 13.94 15.13 6.77
N ILE A 156 13.06 14.32 6.18
CA ILE A 156 13.34 13.52 4.99
C ILE A 156 12.12 13.45 4.07
N ALA A 157 12.38 13.15 2.80
CA ALA A 157 11.37 12.86 1.79
C ALA A 157 11.78 11.62 0.98
N TRP A 158 10.81 10.84 0.51
CA TRP A 158 11.04 9.65 -0.31
C TRP A 158 9.94 9.47 -1.35
N ALA A 159 10.33 8.88 -2.48
CA ALA A 159 9.45 8.52 -3.59
C ALA A 159 9.75 7.07 -4.00
N LEU A 160 8.85 6.48 -4.80
CA LEU A 160 9.04 5.15 -5.36
C LEU A 160 8.68 5.18 -6.85
N THR A 161 9.58 4.64 -7.67
CA THR A 161 9.29 4.29 -9.06
C THR A 161 9.30 2.77 -9.31
N ALA A 162 8.70 2.36 -10.42
CA ALA A 162 8.77 0.99 -10.87
C ALA A 162 10.16 0.65 -11.39
N ASN A 163 10.96 -0.04 -10.58
CA ASN A 163 12.10 -0.79 -11.08
C ASN A 163 11.63 -2.09 -11.75
N ASN A 164 12.16 -2.39 -12.93
CA ASN A 164 11.99 -3.69 -13.59
C ASN A 164 13.35 -4.41 -13.69
N PRO A 165 13.93 -4.86 -12.56
CA PRO A 165 15.17 -5.63 -12.57
C PRO A 165 14.98 -7.05 -13.12
#